data_AF-A0A2R4CDC7-F1
#
_entry.id   AF-A0A2R4CDC7-F1
#
_cell.length_a   1.000
_cell.length_b   1.000
_cell.length_c   1.000
_cell.angle_alpha   90.00
_cell.angle_beta   90.00
_cell.angle_gamma   90.00
#
_symmetry.space_group_name_H-M   'P 1'
#
loop_
_entity.id
_entity.type
_entity.pdbx_description
1 polymer ?
#
loop_
_entity_poly.entity_id
_entity_poly.type
_entity_poly.pdbx_seq_one_letter_code
_entity_poly.pdbx_strand_id
1 'polypeptide(L)'
;MNAITGTEGNDGLVGSVEIPERLLGLAGDDTLIGFRDDTLEGGDGRDVLQAQGNNLLLLGGNGDDLLIGAAGFDNDVASRMIGGNGRDTFRLMPNASTQAIIADFTADDRLDVDYLALSSAGFTAEIRLVVSTASCNWCRKGTTHC
;
A
#
# COMPACT_ATOMS: atom_id res chain seq x y z
N MET A 1 -16.60 3.00 11.02
CA MET A 1 -15.61 2.22 10.26
C MET A 1 -15.47 0.90 10.99
N ASN A 2 -15.80 -0.21 10.34
CA ASN A 2 -15.64 -1.53 10.95
C ASN A 2 -14.16 -1.92 10.93
N ALA A 3 -13.77 -2.80 11.85
CA ALA A 3 -12.42 -3.33 11.90
C ALA A 3 -12.46 -4.86 11.87
N ILE A 4 -11.60 -5.44 11.04
CA ILE A 4 -11.26 -6.86 11.02
C ILE A 4 -9.85 -6.94 11.61
N THR A 5 -9.69 -7.76 12.65
CA THR A 5 -8.42 -7.89 13.36
C THR A 5 -8.02 -9.36 13.35
N GLY A 6 -6.79 -9.61 12.92
CA GLY A 6 -6.12 -10.90 13.00
C GLY A 6 -5.65 -11.21 14.41
N THR A 7 -4.57 -11.97 14.49
CA THR A 7 -3.97 -12.56 15.67
C THR A 7 -2.47 -12.26 15.68
N GLU A 8 -1.69 -12.85 16.60
CA GLU A 8 -0.23 -12.72 16.55
C GLU A 8 0.44 -13.78 15.64
N GLY A 9 -0.33 -14.44 14.78
CA GLY A 9 0.19 -15.38 13.80
C GLY A 9 -0.36 -15.07 12.42
N ASN A 10 0.14 -15.80 11.42
CA ASN A 10 -0.16 -15.53 10.02
C ASN A 10 -1.66 -15.66 9.69
N ASP A 11 -2.25 -14.56 9.27
CA ASP A 11 -3.66 -14.40 8.99
C ASP A 11 -3.94 -14.03 7.53
N GLY A 12 -5.13 -14.41 7.06
CA GLY A 12 -5.68 -14.00 5.78
C GLY A 12 -6.93 -13.15 6.01
N LEU A 13 -6.83 -11.85 5.78
CA LEU A 13 -7.91 -10.90 6.01
C LEU A 13 -8.44 -10.35 4.69
N VAL A 14 -9.77 -10.36 4.55
CA VAL A 14 -10.45 -9.91 3.35
C VAL A 14 -11.55 -8.94 3.74
N GLY A 15 -11.45 -7.71 3.25
CA GLY A 15 -12.41 -6.65 3.49
C GLY A 15 -13.68 -6.82 2.67
N SER A 16 -14.69 -6.04 3.03
CA SER A 16 -15.99 -5.99 2.38
C SER A 16 -15.91 -5.23 1.06
N VAL A 17 -16.64 -5.74 0.06
CA VAL A 17 -16.88 -5.02 -1.20
C VAL A 17 -17.97 -3.94 -1.05
N GLU A 18 -18.61 -3.80 0.10
CA GLU A 18 -19.76 -2.89 0.27
C GLU A 18 -19.45 -1.66 1.11
N ILE A 19 -18.54 -1.78 2.08
CA ILE A 19 -18.27 -0.75 3.07
C ILE A 19 -16.76 -0.57 3.30
N PRO A 20 -16.28 0.64 3.65
CA PRO A 20 -14.90 0.84 4.10
C PRO A 20 -14.62 0.23 5.48
N GLU A 21 -13.49 -0.43 5.59
CA GLU A 21 -13.04 -1.15 6.78
C GLU A 21 -11.56 -0.89 7.12
N ARG A 22 -11.18 -1.26 8.34
CA ARG A 22 -9.78 -1.35 8.76
C ARG A 22 -9.42 -2.82 8.91
N LEU A 23 -8.41 -3.27 8.20
CA LEU A 23 -7.85 -4.62 8.33
C LEU A 23 -6.54 -4.49 9.09
N LEU A 24 -6.41 -5.25 10.19
CA LEU A 24 -5.27 -5.22 11.11
C LEU A 24 -4.69 -6.63 11.20
N GLY A 25 -3.51 -6.88 10.62
CA GLY A 25 -2.80 -8.16 10.67
C GLY A 25 -2.22 -8.46 12.05
N LEU A 26 -1.52 -7.48 12.62
CA LEU A 26 -0.82 -7.49 13.91
C LEU A 26 0.58 -8.08 13.85
N ALA A 27 0.76 -9.37 14.14
CA ALA A 27 2.09 -9.99 14.08
C ALA A 27 1.99 -11.30 13.30
N GLY A 28 3.07 -11.69 12.63
CA GLY A 28 3.06 -12.83 11.72
C GLY A 28 3.13 -12.37 10.26
N ASP A 29 3.35 -13.31 9.35
CA ASP A 29 3.39 -13.01 7.91
C ASP A 29 1.95 -13.05 7.37
N ASP A 30 1.30 -11.90 7.21
CA ASP A 30 -0.12 -11.75 6.92
C ASP A 30 -0.43 -11.49 5.43
N THR A 31 -1.68 -11.73 5.03
CA THR A 31 -2.21 -11.35 3.72
C THR A 31 -3.52 -10.60 3.86
N LEU A 32 -3.52 -9.31 3.50
CA LEU A 32 -4.65 -8.40 3.63
C LEU A 32 -5.13 -7.94 2.25
N ILE A 33 -6.43 -8.10 1.97
CA ILE A 33 -7.06 -7.65 0.72
C ILE A 33 -8.21 -6.69 1.03
N GLY A 34 -8.12 -5.45 0.56
CA GLY A 34 -9.18 -4.44 0.66
C GLY A 34 -9.85 -4.14 -0.68
N PHE A 35 -11.15 -3.85 -0.67
CA PHE A 35 -11.98 -3.64 -1.86
C PHE A 35 -12.63 -2.25 -1.94
N ARG A 36 -12.55 -1.45 -0.88
CA ARG A 36 -13.12 -0.09 -0.81
C ARG A 36 -12.06 0.90 -0.33
N ASP A 37 -12.47 2.03 0.23
CA ASP A 37 -11.59 3.03 0.84
C ASP A 37 -11.04 2.49 2.19
N ASP A 38 -10.45 1.29 2.15
CA ASP A 38 -10.01 0.56 3.32
C ASP A 38 -8.66 1.07 3.82
N THR A 39 -8.37 0.79 5.08
CA THR A 39 -7.01 0.89 5.63
C THR A 39 -6.51 -0.50 5.93
N LEU A 40 -5.39 -0.88 5.32
CA LEU A 40 -4.72 -2.16 5.54
C LEU A 40 -3.45 -1.89 6.35
N GLU A 41 -3.32 -2.56 7.49
CA GLU A 41 -2.17 -2.47 8.39
C GLU A 41 -1.65 -3.89 8.62
N GLY A 42 -0.47 -4.20 8.07
CA GLY A 42 0.19 -5.51 8.21
C GLY A 42 0.63 -5.74 9.65
N GLY A 43 1.61 -4.96 10.09
CA GLY A 43 2.12 -5.00 11.46
C GLY A 43 3.54 -5.54 11.50
N ASP A 44 3.84 -6.47 12.40
CA ASP A 44 5.15 -7.11 12.51
C ASP A 44 5.19 -8.40 11.69
N GLY A 45 5.98 -8.47 10.63
CA GLY A 45 6.08 -9.67 9.81
C GLY A 45 6.43 -9.35 8.37
N ARG A 46 6.38 -10.34 7.47
CA ARG A 46 6.49 -10.09 6.04
C ARG A 46 5.10 -10.20 5.43
N ASP A 47 4.47 -9.04 5.27
CA ASP A 47 3.07 -8.96 4.94
C ASP A 47 2.83 -8.72 3.45
N VAL A 48 1.66 -9.16 2.98
CA VAL A 48 1.17 -8.89 1.63
C VAL A 48 -0.11 -8.07 1.72
N LEU A 49 -0.03 -6.80 1.36
CA LEU A 49 -1.16 -5.88 1.37
C LEU A 49 -1.59 -5.58 -0.06
N GLN A 50 -2.85 -5.89 -0.40
CA GLN A 50 -3.39 -5.67 -1.72
C GLN A 50 -4.66 -4.82 -1.70
N ALA A 51 -4.58 -3.72 -2.43
CA ALA A 51 -5.71 -2.85 -2.72
C ALA A 51 -6.44 -3.30 -4.00
N GLN A 52 -7.78 -3.26 -3.98
CA GLN A 52 -8.65 -3.52 -5.14
C GLN A 52 -9.69 -2.41 -5.37
N GLY A 53 -9.83 -1.49 -4.42
CA GLY A 53 -10.77 -0.38 -4.46
C GLY A 53 -10.14 0.97 -4.78
N ASN A 54 -10.93 2.03 -4.61
CA ASN A 54 -10.45 3.40 -4.72
C ASN A 54 -9.85 3.84 -3.38
N ASN A 55 -8.93 4.81 -3.40
CA ASN A 55 -8.47 5.56 -2.22
C ASN A 55 -8.12 4.70 -0.99
N LEU A 56 -7.10 3.87 -1.15
CA LEU A 56 -6.63 2.94 -0.11
C LEU A 56 -5.38 3.46 0.60
N LEU A 57 -5.30 3.19 1.90
CA LEU A 57 -4.08 3.36 2.70
C LEU A 57 -3.53 1.96 3.03
N LEU A 58 -2.31 1.69 2.57
CA LEU A 58 -1.57 0.47 2.88
C LEU A 58 -0.39 0.83 3.78
N LEU A 59 -0.31 0.19 4.93
CA LEU A 59 0.74 0.34 5.94
C LEU A 59 1.38 -1.04 6.15
N GLY A 60 2.63 -1.23 5.68
CA GLY A 60 3.36 -2.49 5.85
C GLY A 60 3.63 -2.75 7.33
N GLY A 61 4.49 -1.95 7.93
CA GLY A 61 4.80 -2.01 9.36
C GLY A 61 6.27 -2.33 9.57
N ASN A 62 6.58 -3.36 10.35
CA ASN A 62 7.94 -3.85 10.51
C ASN A 62 8.11 -5.15 9.75
N GLY A 63 9.11 -5.21 8.88
CA GLY A 63 9.52 -6.38 8.13
C GLY A 63 9.61 -6.06 6.64
N ASP A 64 9.85 -7.08 5.82
CA ASP A 64 10.02 -6.90 4.37
C ASP A 64 8.67 -7.12 3.69
N ASP A 65 7.92 -6.05 3.46
CA ASP A 65 6.52 -6.13 3.03
C ASP A 65 6.33 -5.99 1.51
N LEU A 66 5.22 -6.53 1.01
CA LEU A 66 4.75 -6.35 -0.36
C LEU A 66 3.46 -5.54 -0.38
N LEU A 67 3.55 -4.28 -0.82
CA LEU A 67 2.41 -3.38 -0.95
C LEU A 67 2.00 -3.27 -2.42
N ILE A 68 0.82 -3.80 -2.73
CA ILE A 68 0.24 -3.83 -4.07
C ILE A 68 -0.88 -2.80 -4.14
N GLY A 69 -0.62 -1.69 -4.84
CA GLY A 69 -1.63 -0.66 -5.09
C GLY A 69 -2.79 -1.21 -5.94
N ALA A 70 -3.94 -0.53 -5.91
CA ALA A 70 -5.10 -0.96 -6.68
C ALA A 70 -4.88 -0.85 -8.19
N ALA A 71 -5.36 -1.85 -8.93
CA ALA A 71 -5.56 -1.75 -10.36
C ALA A 71 -6.81 -0.89 -10.60
N GLY A 72 -6.66 0.23 -11.32
CA GLY A 72 -7.80 1.09 -11.61
C GLY A 72 -8.71 0.48 -12.68
N PHE A 73 -9.99 0.28 -12.36
CA PHE A 73 -11.05 0.10 -13.35
C PHE A 73 -11.63 1.45 -13.79
N ASP A 74 -11.55 2.45 -12.92
CA ASP A 74 -11.93 3.85 -13.14
C ASP A 74 -10.73 4.77 -12.92
N ASN A 75 -10.83 5.98 -13.45
CA ASN A 75 -9.70 6.89 -13.60
C ASN A 75 -9.28 7.68 -12.35
N ASP A 76 -9.79 7.32 -11.18
CA ASP A 76 -9.61 8.07 -9.93
C ASP A 76 -9.12 7.18 -8.75
N VAL A 77 -8.38 6.11 -9.06
CA VAL A 77 -7.89 5.15 -8.05
C VAL A 77 -6.51 5.53 -7.55
N ALA A 78 -6.42 6.15 -6.37
CA ALA A 78 -5.14 6.41 -5.71
C ALA A 78 -4.88 5.39 -4.58
N SER A 79 -3.67 4.85 -4.51
CA SER A 79 -3.21 4.11 -3.34
C SER A 79 -2.07 4.89 -2.69
N ARG A 80 -2.20 5.14 -1.39
CA ARG A 80 -1.12 5.64 -0.56
C ARG A 80 -0.48 4.44 0.14
N MET A 81 0.78 4.21 -0.13
CA MET A 81 1.56 3.09 0.40
C MET A 81 2.66 3.62 1.30
N ILE A 82 2.78 3.03 2.48
CA ILE A 82 3.80 3.31 3.50
C ILE A 82 4.40 1.96 3.88
N GLY A 83 5.67 1.73 3.57
CA GLY A 83 6.34 0.46 3.82
C GLY A 83 6.62 0.27 5.31
N GLY A 84 7.21 1.29 5.95
CA GLY A 84 7.66 1.23 7.32
C GLY A 84 9.11 0.78 7.43
N ASN A 85 9.42 -0.06 8.42
CA ASN A 85 10.78 -0.55 8.65
C ASN A 85 11.00 -1.85 7.90
N GLY A 86 12.02 -1.89 7.04
CA GLY A 86 12.44 -3.11 6.38
C GLY A 86 12.78 -2.86 4.93
N ARG A 87 12.76 -3.91 4.12
CA ARG A 87 13.05 -3.84 2.69
C ARG A 87 11.78 -4.06 1.91
N ASP A 88 11.03 -2.99 1.72
CA ASP A 88 9.68 -3.10 1.18
C ASP A 88 9.68 -3.17 -0.34
N THR A 89 8.65 -3.80 -0.89
CA THR A 89 8.40 -3.84 -2.32
C THR A 89 7.05 -3.21 -2.62
N PHE A 90 7.07 -2.08 -3.32
CA PHE A 90 5.88 -1.40 -3.78
C PHE A 90 5.58 -1.83 -5.21
N ARG A 91 4.49 -2.58 -5.42
CA ARG A 91 4.07 -3.03 -6.75
C ARG A 91 3.01 -2.09 -7.32
N LEU A 92 3.33 -1.54 -8.49
CA LEU A 92 2.41 -0.72 -9.25
C LEU A 92 1.57 -1.59 -10.18
N MET A 93 0.25 -1.44 -10.11
CA MET A 93 -0.70 -2.12 -11.01
C MET A 93 -1.03 -1.25 -12.24
N PRO A 94 -1.30 -1.88 -13.41
CA PRO A 94 -1.65 -1.18 -14.63
C PRO A 94 -3.00 -0.47 -14.47
N ASN A 95 -3.23 0.54 -15.32
CA ASN A 95 -4.47 1.33 -15.33
C ASN A 95 -4.79 2.00 -13.99
N ALA A 96 -3.83 2.14 -13.08
CA ALA A 96 -3.87 3.20 -12.08
C ALA A 96 -3.82 4.53 -12.84
N SER A 97 -4.98 5.02 -13.29
CA SER A 97 -5.11 6.30 -14.01
C SER A 97 -4.79 7.51 -13.11
N THR A 98 -4.39 7.22 -11.88
CA THR A 98 -4.15 8.11 -10.78
C THR A 98 -2.78 7.76 -10.16
N GLN A 99 -2.22 8.71 -9.42
CA GLN A 99 -0.91 8.58 -8.80
C GLN A 99 -0.95 7.53 -7.68
N ALA A 100 -0.12 6.49 -7.80
CA ALA A 100 0.33 5.75 -6.64
C ALA A 100 1.31 6.64 -5.84
N ILE A 101 1.03 6.85 -4.56
CA ILE A 101 1.87 7.66 -3.68
C ILE A 101 2.58 6.72 -2.71
N ILE A 102 3.89 6.58 -2.88
CA ILE A 102 4.75 5.94 -1.88
C ILE A 102 5.24 7.04 -0.95
N ALA A 103 4.99 6.90 0.35
CA ALA A 103 5.17 7.99 1.30
C ALA A 103 6.55 8.05 1.95
N ASP A 104 7.28 6.93 2.02
CA ASP A 104 8.44 6.73 2.88
C ASP A 104 9.60 5.96 2.21
N PHE A 105 9.60 5.87 0.87
CA PHE A 105 10.58 5.11 0.09
C PHE A 105 12.03 5.38 0.55
N THR A 106 12.71 4.32 0.96
CA THR A 106 14.09 4.30 1.46
C THR A 106 15.06 3.74 0.41
N ALA A 107 16.35 3.65 0.76
CA ALA A 107 17.37 3.09 -0.13
C ALA A 107 17.29 1.55 -0.24
N ASP A 108 16.64 0.90 0.71
CA ASP A 108 16.57 -0.56 0.78
C ASP A 108 15.35 -1.15 0.05
N ASP A 109 14.38 -0.30 -0.26
CA ASP A 109 13.11 -0.61 -0.89
C ASP A 109 13.24 -0.87 -2.40
N ARG A 110 12.18 -1.47 -2.94
CA ARG A 110 12.03 -1.77 -4.35
C ARG A 110 10.70 -1.23 -4.87
N LEU A 111 10.77 -0.65 -6.05
CA LEU A 111 9.58 -0.37 -6.85
C LEU A 111 9.46 -1.48 -7.89
N ASP A 112 8.44 -2.32 -7.76
CA ASP A 112 8.08 -3.33 -8.74
C ASP A 112 7.15 -2.72 -9.80
N VAL A 113 7.66 -2.71 -11.03
CA VAL A 113 7.02 -2.14 -12.23
C VAL A 113 6.70 -3.19 -13.28
N ASP A 114 6.79 -4.49 -12.95
CA ASP A 114 6.65 -5.59 -13.91
C ASP A 114 5.28 -5.61 -14.59
N TYR A 115 4.27 -5.07 -13.93
CA TYR A 115 2.89 -5.01 -14.42
C TYR A 115 2.51 -3.66 -15.04
N LEU A 116 3.44 -2.72 -15.17
CA LEU A 116 3.15 -1.43 -15.81
C LEU A 116 2.91 -1.61 -17.32
N ALA A 117 1.66 -1.41 -17.75
CA ALA A 117 1.29 -1.35 -19.16
C ALA A 117 1.35 0.10 -19.67
N LEU A 118 2.48 0.48 -20.28
CA LEU A 118 2.61 1.76 -20.97
C LEU A 118 2.06 1.63 -22.40
N SER A 119 0.77 1.90 -22.58
CA SER A 119 0.16 1.98 -23.93
C SER A 119 -0.22 3.42 -24.27
N SER A 120 0.40 3.97 -25.31
CA SER A 120 0.13 5.33 -25.79
C SER A 120 -0.83 5.31 -26.97
N ALA A 121 -2.12 5.54 -26.74
CA ALA A 121 -3.10 5.82 -27.79
C ALA A 121 -2.98 7.26 -28.33
N GLY A 122 -1.75 7.75 -28.56
CA GLY A 122 -1.46 9.11 -29.05
C GLY A 122 -1.06 10.14 -27.99
N PHE A 123 -0.69 9.73 -26.77
CA PHE A 123 -0.15 10.60 -25.71
C PHE A 123 1.27 10.21 -25.31
N THR A 124 2.01 11.16 -24.72
CA THR A 124 3.25 10.85 -24.01
C THR A 124 2.90 10.18 -22.69
N ALA A 125 3.34 8.92 -22.50
CA ALA A 125 3.36 8.31 -21.18
C ALA A 125 4.63 8.77 -20.45
N GLU A 126 4.50 9.62 -19.44
CA GLU A 126 5.62 10.02 -18.57
C GLU A 126 5.48 9.28 -17.23
N ILE A 127 6.47 8.46 -16.87
CA ILE A 127 6.62 8.01 -15.49
C ILE A 127 7.36 9.13 -14.76
N ARG A 128 6.64 9.84 -13.90
CA ARG A 128 7.25 10.82 -12.99
C ARG A 128 7.45 10.19 -11.61
N LEU A 129 8.66 9.70 -11.36
CA LEU A 129 9.08 9.28 -10.02
C LEU A 129 9.51 10.53 -9.23
N VAL A 130 8.69 10.95 -8.28
CA VAL A 130 9.05 12.00 -7.32
C VAL A 130 9.51 11.32 -6.04
N VAL A 131 10.83 11.12 -5.91
CA VAL A 131 11.42 10.69 -4.63
C VAL A 131 11.58 11.95 -3.78
N SER A 132 10.63 12.21 -2.88
CA SER A 132 10.76 13.27 -1.89
C SER A 132 11.27 12.67 -0.60
N THR A 133 12.43 13.13 -0.11
CA THR A 133 12.92 12.81 1.25
C THR A 133 12.13 13.58 2.31
N ALA A 134 10.82 13.73 2.13
CA ALA A 134 9.96 14.47 3.05
C ALA A 134 9.82 13.63 4.32
N SER A 135 10.74 13.89 5.25
CA SER A 135 10.64 13.58 6.66
C SER A 135 9.17 13.66 7.10
N CYS A 136 8.63 12.51 7.49
CA CYS A 136 7.28 12.26 7.98
C CYS A 136 6.58 13.52 8.54
N ASN A 137 5.64 14.10 7.77
CA ASN A 137 4.78 15.21 8.24
C ASN A 137 3.75 14.75 9.30
N TRP A 138 3.75 13.47 9.67
CA TRP A 138 2.86 12.85 10.67
C TRP A 138 3.60 12.35 11.92
N CYS A 139 4.89 12.67 12.10
CA CYS A 139 5.50 12.53 13.41
C CYS A 139 4.80 13.47 14.41
N ARG A 140 3.78 12.96 15.11
CA ARG A 140 3.37 13.57 16.37
C ARG A 140 4.63 13.64 17.22
N LYS A 141 4.96 14.83 17.72
CA LYS A 141 6.07 15.04 18.66
C LYS A 141 5.98 13.99 19.77
N GLY A 142 6.88 13.00 19.79
CA GLY A 142 7.11 12.17 20.98
C GLY A 142 7.14 10.64 20.83
N THR A 143 7.06 10.03 19.65
CA THR A 143 7.24 8.57 19.51
C THR A 143 8.37 8.24 18.54
N THR A 144 9.32 7.42 19.00
CA THR A 144 10.60 7.05 18.35
C THR A 144 10.49 5.95 17.30
N HIS A 145 9.36 5.85 16.61
CA HIS A 145 9.22 4.94 15.48
C HIS A 145 9.03 5.79 14.24
N CYS A 146 10.13 5.88 13.49
CA CYS A 146 10.13 6.32 12.11
C CYS A 146 9.50 5.22 11.25
#